data_AF-A0A357MAP1-F1
#
_entry.id   AF-A0A357MAP1-F1
#
_cell.length_a   1.000
_cell.length_b   1.000
_cell.length_c   1.000
_cell.angle_alpha   90.00
_cell.angle_beta   90.00
_cell.angle_gamma   90.00
#
_symmetry.space_group_name_H-M   'P 1'
#
loop_
_entity.id
_entity.type
_entity.pdbx_description
1 polymer ?
#
loop_
_entity_poly.entity_id
_entity_poly.type
_entity_poly.pdbx_seq_one_letter_code
_entity_poly.pdbx_strand_id
1 'polypeptide(L)' 'IALAWLLQKEPITAPIIGATKMSHLEDAVGALSITLTAQEITFLEEPYTPHPIIGFN' A
#
# COMPACT_ATOMS: atom_id res chain seq x y z
N ILE A 1 -2.32 5.07 5.67
CA ILE A 1 -0.85 4.92 5.50
C ILE A 1 -0.47 3.72 4.64
N ALA A 2 -0.78 2.48 5.02
CA ALA A 2 -0.36 1.28 4.25
C ALA A 2 -0.77 1.31 2.76
N LEU A 3 -2.02 1.70 2.46
CA LEU A 3 -2.48 1.85 1.08
C LEU A 3 -1.72 2.93 0.32
N ALA A 4 -1.44 4.08 0.94
CA ALA A 4 -0.65 5.16 0.33
C ALA A 4 0.79 4.70 0.02
N TRP A 5 1.41 3.91 0.91
CA TRP A 5 2.71 3.30 0.67
C TRP A 5 2.67 2.31 -0.50
N LEU A 6 1.64 1.46 -0.57
CA LEU A 6 1.46 0.48 -1.64
C LEU A 6 1.26 1.15 -3.01
N LEU A 7 0.45 2.21 -3.06
CA LEU A 7 0.15 2.98 -4.28
C LEU A 7 1.35 3.74 -4.85
N GLN A 8 2.38 4.00 -4.04
CA GLN A 8 3.62 4.66 -4.47
C GLN A 8 4.69 3.68 -4.99
N LYS A 9 4.36 2.38 -5.09
CA LYS A 9 5.27 1.37 -5.65
C LYS A 9 5.11 1.32 -7.16
N GLU A 10 6.23 1.42 -7.87
CA GLU A 10 6.29 1.37 -9.35
C GLU A 10 5.54 0.18 -9.98
N PRO A 11 5.63 -1.07 -9.49
CA PRO A 11 4.92 -2.20 -10.12
C PRO A 11 3.41 -2.23 -9.83
N ILE A 12 2.86 -1.31 -9.03
CA ILE A 12 1.46 -1.33 -8.60
C ILE A 12 0.66 -0.28 -9.37
N THR A 13 -0.17 -0.74 -10.32
CA THR A 13 -1.10 0.15 -11.04
C THR A 13 -2.33 0.51 -10.22
N ALA A 14 -2.99 -0.50 -9.62
CA ALA A 14 -4.17 -0.31 -8.78
C ALA A 14 -4.39 -1.51 -7.86
N PRO A 15 -4.55 -1.33 -6.54
CA PRO A 15 -4.90 -2.40 -5.62
C PRO A 15 -6.40 -2.74 -5.68
N ILE A 16 -6.74 -4.01 -5.44
CA ILE A 16 -8.13 -4.44 -5.25
C ILE A 16 -8.47 -4.34 -3.76
N ILE A 17 -9.54 -3.61 -3.43
CA ILE A 17 -9.91 -3.31 -2.04
C ILE A 17 -11.23 -3.99 -1.70
N GLY A 18 -11.21 -4.88 -0.71
CA GLY A 18 -12.40 -5.48 -0.11
C GLY A 18 -12.82 -4.72 1.14
N ALA A 19 -14.09 -4.32 1.23
CA ALA A 19 -14.64 -3.61 2.38
C ALA A 19 -16.03 -4.13 2.75
N THR A 20 -16.31 -4.25 4.05
CA THR A 20 -17.62 -4.63 4.60
C THR A 20 -18.33 -3.46 5.32
N LYS A 21 -17.67 -2.31 5.40
CA LYS A 21 -18.17 -1.07 6.02
C LYS A 21 -17.81 0.12 5.15
N MET A 22 -18.66 1.15 5.16
CA MET A 22 -18.43 2.37 4.36
C MET A 22 -17.16 3.11 4.77
N SER A 23 -16.88 3.18 6.08
CA SER A 23 -15.70 3.86 6.59
C SER A 23 -14.38 3.32 6.01
N HIS A 24 -14.31 2.02 5.69
CA HIS A 24 -13.11 1.44 5.07
C HIS A 24 -12.90 1.96 3.64
N LEU A 25 -13.99 2.24 2.90
CA LEU A 25 -13.92 2.83 1.57
C LEU A 25 -13.49 4.30 1.66
N GLU A 26 -14.02 5.05 2.63
CA GLU A 26 -13.64 6.43 2.89
C GLU A 26 -12.15 6.54 3.23
N ASP A 27 -11.64 5.68 4.11
CA ASP A 27 -10.21 5.62 4.46
C ASP A 27 -9.34 5.24 3.25
N ALA A 28 -9.82 4.32 2.41
CA ALA A 28 -9.13 3.90 1.19
C ALA A 28 -9.05 5.03 0.16
N VAL A 29 -10.13 5.78 -0.02
CA VAL A 29 -10.14 6.98 -0.87
C VAL A 29 -9.22 8.05 -0.29
N GLY A 30 -9.26 8.26 1.03
CA GLY A 30 -8.37 9.20 1.72
C GLY A 30 -6.88 8.91 1.52
N ALA A 31 -6.51 7.63 1.35
CA ALA A 31 -5.13 7.24 1.08
C ALA A 31 -4.57 7.79 -0.23
N LEU A 32 -5.42 8.10 -1.22
CA LEU A 32 -5.01 8.70 -2.50
C LEU A 32 -4.41 10.11 -2.34
N SER A 33 -4.81 10.81 -1.28
CA SER A 33 -4.35 12.18 -0.99
C SER A 33 -3.05 12.22 -0.18
N ILE A 34 -2.51 11.06 0.21
CA ILE A 34 -1.30 10.96 1.04
C ILE A 34 -0.10 10.68 0.14
N THR A 35 0.82 11.62 0.07
CA THR A 35 2.14 11.43 -0.53
C THR A 35 3.16 11.22 0.59
N LEU A 36 3.95 10.15 0.49
CA LEU A 36 4.99 9.87 1.48
C LEU A 36 6.31 10.39 0.95
N THR A 37 7.12 10.95 1.83
CA THR A 37 8.49 11.33 1.52
C THR A 37 9.36 10.07 1.34
N ALA A 38 10.48 10.22 0.64
CA ALA A 38 11.46 9.13 0.51
C ALA A 38 11.92 8.59 1.88
N GLN A 39 12.09 9.47 2.87
CA GLN A 39 12.49 9.09 4.22
C GLN A 39 11.43 8.25 4.94
N GLU A 40 10.15 8.62 4.81
CA GLU A 40 9.04 7.84 5.37
C GLU A 40 8.90 6.48 4.67
N ILE A 41 9.09 6.43 3.35
CA ILE A 41 9.08 5.15 2.61
C ILE A 41 10.20 4.24 3.12
N THR A 42 11.44 4.75 3.22
CA THR A 42 12.57 3.98 3.74
C THR A 42 12.32 3.50 5.17
N PHE A 43 11.77 4.36 6.03
CA PHE A 43 11.42 3.99 7.40
C PHE A 43 10.38 2.85 7.46
N LEU A 44 9.36 2.90 6.60
CA LEU A 44 8.34 1.84 6.52
C LEU A 44 8.89 0.53 5.94
N GLU A 45 9.94 0.59 5.12
CA GLU A 45 10.57 -0.57 4.47
C GLU A 45 11.65 -1.23 5.32
N GLU A 46 12.29 -0.51 6.24
CA GLU A 46 13.34 -1.05 7.12
C GLU A 46 12.92 -2.34 7.85
N PRO A 47 11.71 -2.46 8.44
CA PRO A 47 11.26 -3.71 9.05
C PRO A 47 10.54 -4.67 8.06
N TYR A 48 10.30 -4.27 6.81
CA TYR A 48 9.47 -5.02 5.87
C TYR A 48 10.22 -6.21 5.28
N THR A 49 9.71 -7.43 5.50
CA THR A 49 10.23 -8.65 4.84
C THR A 49 9.32 -9.04 3.67
N PRO A 50 9.79 -8.97 2.42
CA PRO A 50 9.01 -9.40 1.26
C PRO A 50 8.63 -10.89 1.38
N HIS A 51 7.37 -11.20 1.07
CA HIS A 51 6.96 -12.60 0.97
C HIS A 51 7.48 -13.19 -0.35
N PRO A 52 8.18 -14.33 -0.32
CA PRO A 52 8.62 -15.00 -1.54
C PRO A 52 7.41 -15.47 -2.36
N ILE A 53 7.57 -15.50 -3.68
CA ILE A 53 6.56 -16.06 -4.58
C ILE A 53 6.43 -17.56 -4.29
N ILE A 54 5.21 -18.00 -3.97
CA ILE A 54 4.90 -19.42 -3.79
C ILE A 54 4.00 -19.83 -4.97
N GLY A 55 4.53 -20.60 -5.92
CA GLY A 55 3.84 -20.98 -7.16
C GLY A 55 4.81 -21.37 -8.27
N PHE A 56 4.31 -21.50 -9.51
CA PHE A 56 5.15 -21.85 -10.67
C PHE A 56 5.84 -20.61 -11.24
N ASN A 57 7.17 -20.72 -11.43
CA ASN A 57 8.00 -19.78 -12.19
C ASN A 57 7.84 -19.99 -13.69
#